data_AF-A0A8H9R028-F1
#
_entry.id   AF-A0A8H9R028-F1
#
_cell.length_a   1.000
_cell.length_b   1.000
_cell.length_c   1.000
_cell.angle_alpha   90.00
_cell.angle_beta   90.00
_cell.angle_gamma   90.00
#
_symmetry.space_group_name_H-M   'P 1'
#
loop_
_entity.id
_entity.type
_entity.pdbx_description
1 polymer ?
#
loop_
_entity_poly.entity_id
_entity_poly.type
_entity_poly.pdbx_seq_one_letter_code
_entity_poly.pdbx_strand_id
1 'polypeptide(L)'
;MKAKVIVKEQDELLKTQVDLLNVYFGTNGWERLNIPSEGWSLQKQIKLSNLQDELEDVTKVVFASSLPVLIGKLVYVSAYYDLVRVWVLHNNEEKQNESSTDEIIFTAQGSWKLVEI
;
A
#
# COMPACT_ATOMS: atom_id res chain seq x y z
N MET A 1 3.28 -10.81 -13.79
CA MET A 1 3.87 -9.70 -13.02
C MET A 1 3.44 -9.78 -11.58
N LYS A 2 4.36 -9.48 -10.65
CA LYS A 2 4.08 -9.49 -9.21
C LYS A 2 3.39 -8.20 -8.79
N ALA A 3 2.49 -8.27 -7.81
CA ALA A 3 1.96 -7.08 -7.16
C ALA A 3 3.04 -6.40 -6.32
N LYS A 4 3.14 -5.07 -6.42
CA LYS A 4 4.07 -4.24 -5.65
C LYS A 4 3.37 -3.81 -4.36
N VAL A 5 3.81 -4.36 -3.24
CA VAL A 5 3.26 -4.06 -1.91
C VAL A 5 4.09 -2.97 -1.27
N ILE A 6 3.54 -1.75 -1.27
CA ILE A 6 4.17 -0.56 -0.72
C ILE A 6 4.02 -0.56 0.81
N VAL A 7 5.16 -0.61 1.49
CA VAL A 7 5.25 -0.73 2.95
C VAL A 7 6.49 0.00 3.44
N LYS A 8 6.46 0.63 4.61
CA LYS A 8 7.67 1.20 5.21
C LYS A 8 8.69 0.11 5.50
N GLU A 9 9.97 0.40 5.33
CA GLU A 9 11.04 -0.57 5.53
C GLU A 9 11.10 -1.09 6.96
N GLN A 10 10.80 -0.24 7.95
CA GLN A 10 10.75 -0.61 9.36
C GLN A 10 9.50 -1.38 9.77
N ASP A 11 8.46 -1.39 8.92
CA ASP A 11 7.20 -2.06 9.23
C ASP A 11 7.25 -3.50 8.74
N GLU A 12 6.77 -4.44 9.55
CA GLU A 12 6.47 -5.80 9.11
C GLU A 12 4.99 -5.93 8.74
N LEU A 13 4.70 -6.71 7.70
CA LEU A 13 3.32 -7.09 7.41
C LEU A 13 2.86 -8.09 8.47
N LEU A 14 1.67 -7.87 9.01
CA LEU A 14 1.04 -8.82 9.92
C LEU A 14 0.75 -10.12 9.16
N LYS A 15 0.78 -11.26 9.86
CA LYS A 15 0.50 -12.59 9.28
C LYS A 15 -0.81 -12.59 8.48
N THR A 16 -1.86 -11.98 9.01
CA THR A 16 -3.16 -11.88 8.33
C THR A 16 -3.09 -11.09 7.01
N GLN A 17 -2.26 -10.05 6.93
CA GLN A 17 -2.05 -9.29 5.70
C GLN A 17 -1.28 -10.13 4.68
N VAL A 18 -0.26 -10.87 5.11
CA VAL A 18 0.48 -11.82 4.27
C VAL A 18 -0.45 -12.91 3.72
N ASP A 19 -1.29 -13.50 4.57
CA ASP A 19 -2.26 -14.51 4.16
C ASP A 19 -3.23 -13.96 3.11
N LEU A 20 -3.73 -12.73 3.27
CA LEU A 20 -4.56 -12.06 2.27
C LEU A 20 -3.82 -11.86 0.93
N LEU A 21 -2.59 -11.35 0.96
CA LEU A 21 -1.79 -11.17 -0.25
C LEU A 21 -1.55 -12.50 -0.97
N ASN A 22 -1.29 -13.57 -0.21
CA ASN A 22 -1.09 -14.91 -0.75
C ASN A 22 -2.37 -15.49 -1.37
N VAL A 23 -3.54 -15.22 -0.78
CA VAL A 23 -4.82 -15.63 -1.38
C VAL A 23 -5.08 -14.91 -2.70
N TYR A 24 -4.85 -13.60 -2.77
CA TYR A 24 -5.18 -12.80 -3.95
C TYR A 24 -4.17 -12.94 -5.09
N PHE A 25 -2.88 -13.03 -4.76
CA PHE A 25 -1.81 -12.98 -5.75
C PHE A 25 -1.00 -14.28 -5.83
N GLY A 26 -1.15 -15.19 -4.86
CA GLY A 26 -0.30 -16.38 -4.71
C GLY A 26 0.99 -16.06 -3.94
N THR A 27 1.60 -17.09 -3.35
CA THR A 27 2.76 -16.96 -2.44
C THR A 27 3.99 -16.29 -3.07
N ASN A 28 4.12 -16.38 -4.40
CA ASN A 28 5.20 -15.75 -5.16
C ASN A 28 4.69 -14.64 -6.10
N GLY A 29 3.42 -14.25 -6.00
CA GLY A 29 2.80 -13.30 -6.91
C GLY A 29 2.83 -11.85 -6.44
N TRP A 30 3.55 -11.55 -5.36
CA TRP A 30 3.74 -10.21 -4.86
C TRP A 30 5.15 -10.03 -4.30
N GLU A 31 5.59 -8.78 -4.21
CA GLU A 31 6.87 -8.41 -3.62
C GLU A 31 6.78 -7.04 -2.96
N ARG A 32 7.66 -6.79 -2.00
CA ARG A 32 7.69 -5.51 -1.29
C ARG A 32 8.32 -4.42 -2.16
N LEU A 33 7.73 -3.24 -2.11
CA LEU A 33 8.36 -2.00 -2.51
C LEU A 33 8.50 -1.12 -1.27
N ASN A 34 9.70 -1.10 -0.70
CA ASN A 34 9.93 -0.48 0.60
C ASN A 34 9.98 1.05 0.49
N ILE A 35 9.26 1.72 1.38
CA ILE A 35 9.44 3.16 1.64
C ILE A 35 10.59 3.29 2.64
N PRO A 36 11.65 4.07 2.33
CA PRO A 36 12.74 4.28 3.26
C PRO A 36 12.25 5.04 4.51
N SER A 37 13.04 4.98 5.59
CA SER A 37 12.70 5.60 6.88
C SER A 37 12.36 7.09 6.77
N GLU A 38 13.08 7.83 5.92
CA GLU A 38 12.85 9.25 5.63
C GLU A 38 11.60 9.52 4.76
N GLY A 39 10.96 8.48 4.25
CA GLY A 39 9.82 8.57 3.35
C GLY A 39 10.23 8.83 1.89
N TRP A 40 9.25 8.75 0.98
CA TRP A 40 9.46 9.20 -0.39
C TRP A 40 9.14 10.67 -0.58
N SER A 41 10.02 11.38 -1.26
CA SER A 41 9.76 12.75 -1.70
C SER A 41 8.52 12.81 -2.60
N LEU A 42 7.85 13.98 -2.61
CA LEU A 42 6.73 14.23 -3.50
C LEU A 42 7.09 13.98 -4.98
N GLN A 43 8.30 14.35 -5.40
CA GLN A 43 8.76 14.13 -6.76
C GLN A 43 8.88 12.63 -7.10
N LYS A 44 9.38 11.80 -6.17
CA LYS A 44 9.43 10.35 -6.36
C LYS A 44 8.02 9.76 -6.47
N GLN A 45 7.09 10.19 -5.62
CA GLN A 45 5.69 9.77 -5.72
C GLN A 45 5.07 10.16 -7.07
N ILE A 46 5.35 11.36 -7.59
CA ILE A 46 4.90 11.77 -8.92
C ILE A 46 5.51 10.89 -10.02
N LYS A 47 6.81 10.59 -9.96
CA LYS A 47 7.48 9.72 -10.95
C LYS A 47 6.90 8.30 -10.96
N LEU A 48 6.71 7.72 -9.78
CA LEU A 48 6.07 6.41 -9.62
C LEU A 48 4.65 6.41 -10.19
N SER A 49 3.88 7.47 -9.99
CA SER A 49 2.52 7.57 -10.53
C SER A 49 2.44 7.69 -12.06
N ASN A 50 3.53 8.13 -12.70
CA ASN A 50 3.64 8.21 -14.15
C ASN A 50 4.14 6.90 -14.79
N LEU A 51 4.30 5.83 -13.99
CA LEU A 51 4.79 4.51 -14.43
C LEU A 51 6.19 4.55 -15.07
N GLN A 52 6.99 5.56 -14.73
CA GLN A 52 8.34 5.77 -15.31
C GLN A 52 9.47 5.03 -14.54
N ASP A 53 9.15 4.43 -13.39
CA ASP A 53 10.10 3.79 -12.47
C ASP A 53 9.62 2.36 -12.12
N GLU A 54 9.77 1.93 -10.85
CA GLU A 54 9.48 0.60 -10.29
C GLU A 54 8.04 0.05 -10.48
N LEU A 55 7.15 0.82 -11.11
CA LEU A 55 5.73 0.52 -11.34
C LEU A 55 5.40 0.47 -12.85
N GLU A 56 6.25 -0.13 -13.68
CA GLU A 56 6.11 -0.25 -15.15
C GLU A 56 4.75 -0.87 -15.62
N ASP A 57 4.46 -0.83 -16.93
CA ASP A 57 3.15 -1.13 -17.52
C ASP A 57 2.46 -2.42 -17.02
N VAL A 58 1.17 -2.32 -16.70
CA VAL A 58 0.31 -3.36 -16.10
C VAL A 58 0.79 -3.81 -14.71
N THR A 59 0.85 -2.84 -13.79
CA THR A 59 1.24 -3.08 -12.40
C THR A 59 0.03 -3.19 -11.47
N LYS A 60 0.08 -4.20 -10.59
CA LYS A 60 -0.81 -4.30 -9.43
C LYS A 60 -0.12 -3.64 -8.24
N VAL A 61 -0.71 -2.60 -7.65
CA VAL A 61 -0.13 -1.86 -6.51
C VAL A 61 -0.97 -2.09 -5.28
N VAL A 62 -0.35 -2.49 -4.18
CA VAL A 62 -1.01 -2.66 -2.88
C VAL A 62 -0.39 -1.69 -1.88
N PHE A 63 -1.21 -0.87 -1.24
CA PHE A 63 -0.78 0.01 -0.16
C PHE A 63 -1.00 -0.65 1.20
N ALA A 64 0.11 -1.01 1.87
CA ALA A 64 0.13 -1.37 3.28
C ALA A 64 0.44 -0.15 4.17
N SER A 65 1.09 0.86 3.61
CA SER A 65 1.35 2.16 4.25
C SER A 65 0.65 3.30 3.50
N SER A 66 0.19 4.30 4.24
CA SER A 66 -0.53 5.44 3.65
C SER A 66 0.42 6.40 2.91
N LEU A 67 0.21 6.55 1.60
CA LEU A 67 0.84 7.57 0.74
C LEU A 67 -0.25 8.29 -0.07
N PRO A 68 -1.00 9.23 0.56
CA PRO A 68 -2.23 9.76 -0.02
C PRO A 68 -2.08 10.35 -1.43
N VAL A 69 -0.96 11.06 -1.69
CA VAL A 69 -0.68 11.66 -2.99
C VAL A 69 -0.47 10.60 -4.07
N LEU A 70 0.32 9.57 -3.77
CA LEU A 70 0.57 8.47 -4.71
C LEU A 70 -0.71 7.67 -4.96
N ILE A 71 -1.49 7.37 -3.91
CA ILE A 71 -2.78 6.67 -4.02
C ILE A 71 -3.71 7.44 -4.96
N GLY A 72 -3.96 8.73 -4.69
CA GLY A 72 -4.88 9.54 -5.49
C GLY A 72 -4.44 9.65 -6.96
N LYS A 73 -3.13 9.75 -7.22
CA LYS A 73 -2.61 9.79 -8.59
C LYS A 73 -2.74 8.45 -9.32
N LEU A 74 -2.46 7.33 -8.66
CA LEU A 74 -2.60 6.02 -9.29
C LEU A 74 -4.06 5.64 -9.53
N VAL A 75 -4.98 6.01 -8.64
CA VAL A 75 -6.43 5.84 -8.84
C VAL A 75 -6.93 6.69 -10.00
N TYR A 76 -6.43 7.93 -10.12
CA TYR A 76 -6.71 8.74 -11.30
C TYR A 76 -6.24 8.03 -12.57
N VAL A 77 -4.99 7.56 -12.61
CA VAL A 77 -4.45 6.84 -13.78
C VAL A 77 -5.22 5.55 -14.09
N SER A 78 -5.58 4.74 -13.09
CA SER A 78 -6.32 3.49 -13.29
C SER A 78 -7.72 3.71 -13.88
N ALA A 79 -8.37 4.82 -13.54
CA ALA A 79 -9.67 5.17 -14.09
C ALA A 79 -9.62 5.53 -15.58
N TYR A 80 -8.50 6.12 -16.05
CA TYR A 80 -8.33 6.52 -17.45
C TYR A 80 -7.63 5.44 -18.30
N TYR A 81 -6.80 4.61 -17.69
CA TYR A 81 -5.99 3.61 -18.37
C TYR A 81 -6.08 2.27 -17.62
N ASP A 82 -6.37 1.17 -18.31
CA ASP A 82 -6.38 -0.19 -17.74
C ASP A 82 -4.96 -0.75 -17.49
N LEU A 83 -4.02 0.14 -17.13
CA LEU A 83 -2.60 -0.13 -16.95
C LEU A 83 -2.22 -0.32 -15.48
N VAL A 84 -3.07 0.08 -14.54
CA VAL A 84 -2.78 -0.04 -13.10
C VAL A 84 -4.04 -0.46 -12.37
N ARG A 85 -3.87 -1.37 -11.41
CA ARG A 85 -4.91 -1.66 -10.42
C ARG A 85 -4.37 -1.38 -9.03
N VAL A 86 -5.18 -0.72 -8.21
CA VAL A 86 -4.79 -0.23 -6.89
C VAL A 86 -5.58 -0.97 -5.83
N TRP A 87 -4.89 -1.48 -4.82
CA TRP A 87 -5.49 -2.03 -3.62
C TRP A 87 -4.97 -1.33 -2.37
N VAL A 88 -5.79 -1.28 -1.33
CA VAL A 88 -5.40 -0.82 0.01
C VAL A 88 -5.67 -1.93 1.01
N LEU A 89 -4.70 -2.18 1.90
CA LEU A 89 -4.94 -2.98 3.10
C LEU A 89 -5.72 -2.11 4.08
N HIS A 90 -6.98 -2.46 4.28
CA HIS A 90 -7.89 -1.74 5.17
C HIS A 90 -8.21 -2.61 6.39
N ASN A 91 -8.27 -1.99 7.56
CA ASN A 91 -8.81 -2.62 8.76
C ASN A 91 -10.10 -1.91 9.17
N ASN A 92 -11.16 -2.69 9.33
CA ASN A 92 -12.48 -2.19 9.72
C ASN A 92 -12.55 -1.70 11.18
N GLU A 93 -11.59 -2.08 12.02
CA GLU A 93 -11.57 -1.71 13.44
C GLU A 93 -10.26 -0.99 13.79
N GLU A 94 -10.36 0.34 13.87
CA GLU A 94 -9.34 1.19 14.50
C GLU A 94 -9.78 1.45 15.95
N LYS A 95 -9.07 0.88 16.93
CA LYS A 95 -9.18 1.35 18.32
C LYS A 95 -8.13 2.43 18.54
N GLN A 96 -8.63 3.63 18.86
CA GLN A 96 -7.82 4.74 19.30
C GLN A 96 -7.30 4.42 20.70
N ASN A 97 -6.00 4.14 20.82
CA ASN A 97 -5.37 4.12 22.13
C ASN A 97 -4.93 5.56 22.43
N GLU A 98 -5.56 6.18 23.44
CA GLU A 98 -5.10 7.45 23.97
C GLU A 98 -3.71 7.25 24.60
N SER A 99 -2.67 7.63 23.86
CA SER A 99 -1.34 7.83 24.41
C SER A 99 -1.29 9.21 25.06
N SER A 100 -0.64 9.35 26.22
CA SER A 100 -0.46 10.62 26.95
C SER A 100 0.52 11.59 26.27
N THR A 101 0.70 11.44 24.96
CA THR A 101 1.61 12.19 24.09
C THR A 101 0.80 12.48 22.83
N ASP A 102 0.98 13.64 22.20
CA ASP A 102 0.22 14.10 21.01
C ASP A 102 0.26 13.15 19.79
N GLU A 103 0.89 11.98 19.90
CA GLU A 103 0.83 10.89 18.95
C GLU A 103 -0.37 9.97 19.22
N ILE A 104 -1.39 10.09 18.37
CA ILE A 104 -2.47 9.11 18.30
C ILE A 104 -1.91 7.83 17.68
N ILE A 105 -1.82 6.76 18.46
CA ILE A 105 -1.42 5.43 17.99
C ILE A 105 -2.69 4.63 17.71
N PHE A 106 -2.97 4.40 16.43
CA PHE A 106 -4.02 3.46 16.01
C PHE A 106 -3.46 2.04 16.07
N THR A 107 -4.02 1.21 16.97
CA THR A 107 -3.68 -0.22 16.98
C THR A 107 -4.78 -1.02 16.30
N ALA A 108 -4.39 -1.78 15.28
CA ALA A 108 -5.26 -2.64 14.51
C ALA A 108 -5.66 -3.89 15.34
N GLN A 109 -6.91 -3.96 15.79
CA GLN A 109 -7.54 -5.18 16.33
C GLN A 109 -8.78 -5.49 15.48
N GLY A 110 -8.63 -6.06 14.28
CA GLY A 110 -9.77 -6.33 13.40
C GLY A 110 -9.43 -7.21 12.20
N SER A 111 -10.47 -7.63 11.46
CA SER A 111 -10.31 -8.43 10.23
C SER A 111 -9.81 -7.55 9.10
N TRP A 112 -8.51 -7.61 8.82
CA TRP A 112 -7.91 -6.99 7.64
C TRP A 112 -8.64 -7.41 6.36
N LYS A 113 -8.70 -6.47 5.41
CA LYS A 113 -9.25 -6.67 4.07
C LYS A 113 -8.31 -6.07 3.04
N LEU A 114 -8.33 -6.65 1.85
CA LEU A 114 -7.69 -6.07 0.68
C LEU A 114 -8.79 -5.49 -0.22
N VAL A 115 -8.80 -4.17 -0.38
CA VAL A 115 -9.86 -3.44 -1.10
C VAL A 115 -9.29 -2.87 -2.39
N GLU A 116 -9.84 -3.24 -3.54
CA GLU A 116 -9.53 -2.60 -4.83
C GLU A 116 -10.22 -1.23 -4.87
N ILE A 117 -9.49 -0.18 -5.23
CA ILE A 117 -9.97 1.22 -5.24
C ILE A 117 -9.70 1.93 -6.56
#